data_AF-A0A7V6RN89-F1
#
_entry.id   AF-A0A7V6RN89-F1
#
_cell.length_a   1.000
_cell.length_b   1.000
_cell.length_c   1.000
_cell.angle_alpha   90.00
_cell.angle_beta   90.00
_cell.angle_gamma   90.00
#
_symmetry.space_group_name_H-M   'P 1'
#
loop_
_entity.id
_entity.type
_entity.pdbx_description
1 polymer ?
#
loop_
_entity_poly.entity_id
_entity_poly.type
_entity_poly.pdbx_seq_one_letter_code
_entity_poly.pdbx_strand_id
1 'polypeptide(L)' 'MERITYDRSIMNKHAFEVGLLEKNRIPGLWVRCDENGYYQIGVEINEEEVLRVADVLEDELIARIQYWSGKIDDIKSQYG' A
#
# COMPACT_ATOMS: atom_id res chain seq x y z
N MET A 1 -2.32 2.30 23.49
CA MET A 1 -3.11 2.52 22.26
C MET A 1 -2.17 3.13 21.25
N GLU A 2 -1.59 2.32 20.38
CA GLU A 2 -0.74 2.82 19.31
C GLU A 2 -1.62 3.52 18.28
N ARG A 3 -1.28 4.77 17.98
CA ARG A 3 -1.94 5.53 16.91
C ARG A 3 -1.53 4.88 15.60
N ILE A 4 -2.46 4.22 14.95
CA ILE A 4 -2.34 3.87 13.54
C ILE A 4 -2.18 5.19 12.79
N THR A 5 -0.94 5.52 12.47
CA THR A 5 -0.60 6.76 11.80
C THR A 5 -0.83 6.49 10.32
N TYR A 6 -1.87 7.10 9.74
CA TYR A 6 -2.07 7.08 8.30
C TYR A 6 -1.02 8.00 7.67
N ASP A 7 0.20 7.50 7.50
CA ASP A 7 1.22 8.20 6.73
C ASP A 7 0.85 8.13 5.25
N ARG A 8 0.10 9.15 4.79
CA ARG A 8 -0.28 9.33 3.39
C ARG A 8 0.84 10.07 2.66
N SER A 9 1.92 9.35 2.40
CA SER A 9 3.04 9.85 1.60
C SER A 9 2.95 9.31 0.18
N ILE A 10 3.06 10.20 -0.81
CA ILE A 10 3.25 9.81 -2.21
C ILE A 10 4.69 9.38 -2.39
N MET A 11 4.90 8.19 -2.94
CA MET A 11 6.19 7.59 -3.14
C MET A 11 6.36 7.20 -4.60
N ASN A 12 7.60 7.23 -5.09
CA ASN A 12 7.92 6.69 -6.39
C ASN A 12 7.67 5.16 -6.39
N LYS A 13 7.03 4.66 -7.45
CA LYS A 13 6.70 3.24 -7.64
C LYS A 13 7.91 2.33 -7.52
N HIS A 14 9.08 2.76 -8.00
CA HIS A 14 10.32 2.01 -7.88
C HIS A 14 10.76 1.80 -6.44
N ALA A 15 10.46 2.76 -5.54
CA ALA A 15 10.71 2.59 -4.11
C ALA A 15 9.79 1.52 -3.48
N PHE A 16 8.64 1.23 -4.09
CA PHE A 16 7.69 0.20 -3.66
C PHE A 16 8.00 -1.20 -4.23
N GLU A 17 8.75 -1.29 -5.33
CA GLU A 17 9.16 -2.55 -5.96
C GLU A 17 10.14 -3.37 -5.11
N VAL A 18 10.91 -2.71 -4.23
CA VAL A 18 11.86 -3.37 -3.34
C VAL A 18 11.11 -4.10 -2.21
N GLY A 19 11.16 -5.43 -2.21
CA GLY A 19 10.50 -6.27 -1.21
C GLY A 19 9.04 -6.59 -1.51
N LEU A 20 8.63 -6.46 -2.79
CA LEU A 20 7.28 -6.79 -3.23
C LEU A 20 6.98 -8.27 -2.99
N LEU A 21 5.93 -8.56 -2.23
CA LEU A 21 5.44 -9.93 -2.12
C LEU A 21 4.58 -10.24 -3.34
N GLU A 22 5.00 -11.23 -4.15
CA GLU A 22 4.24 -11.77 -5.30
C GLU A 22 2.81 -12.24 -4.96
N LYS A 23 2.43 -12.27 -3.68
CA LYS A 23 1.15 -12.78 -3.18
C LYS A 23 -0.06 -11.90 -3.53
N ASN A 24 0.12 -10.65 -3.97
CA ASN A 24 -0.99 -9.73 -4.29
C ASN A 24 -1.01 -9.33 -5.76
N ARG A 25 -1.60 -10.19 -6.59
CA ARG A 25 -1.99 -9.89 -7.98
C ARG A 25 -3.22 -8.98 -8.06
N ILE A 26 -3.32 -7.96 -7.22
CA ILE A 26 -4.42 -6.99 -7.26
C ILE A 26 -3.93 -5.78 -8.06
N PRO A 27 -4.47 -5.54 -9.27
CA PRO A 27 -4.03 -4.41 -10.10
C PRO A 27 -4.15 -3.09 -9.35
N GLY A 28 -3.06 -2.32 -9.31
CA GLY A 28 -3.01 -1.02 -8.64
C GLY A 28 -2.80 -1.08 -7.12
N LEU A 29 -2.64 -2.26 -6.51
CA LEU A 29 -2.27 -2.39 -5.10
C LEU A 29 -0.84 -2.92 -4.95
N TRP A 30 -0.07 -2.25 -4.10
CA TRP A 30 1.33 -2.53 -3.86
C TRP A 30 1.53 -2.92 -2.40
N VAL A 31 2.23 -4.03 -2.15
CA VAL A 31 2.54 -4.49 -0.79
C VAL A 31 3.99 -4.88 -0.70
N ARG A 32 4.69 -4.25 0.23
CA ARG A 32 6.11 -4.53 0.53
C ARG A 32 6.30 -4.76 2.03
N CYS A 33 7.31 -5.55 2.37
CA CYS A 33 7.78 -5.71 3.73
C CYS A 33 9.04 -4.84 3.93
N ASP A 34 9.11 -4.09 5.03
CA ASP A 34 10.31 -3.34 5.41
C ASP A 34 11.28 -4.20 6.23
N GLU A 35 12.46 -3.65 6.55
CA GLU A 35 13.52 -4.33 7.31
C GLU A 35 13.12 -4.65 8.76
N ASN A 36 12.07 -4.01 9.28
CA ASN A 36 11.56 -4.20 10.63
C ASN A 36 10.40 -5.21 10.69
N GLY A 37 9.99 -5.77 9.55
CA GLY A 37 8.89 -6.73 9.46
C GLY A 37 7.50 -6.08 9.38
N TYR A 38 7.40 -4.77 9.14
CA TYR A 38 6.13 -4.10 8.85
C TYR A 38 5.80 -4.18 7.37
N TYR A 39 4.52 -4.35 7.08
CA TYR A 39 4.00 -4.33 5.74
C TYR A 39 3.47 -2.95 5.41
N GLN A 40 3.98 -2.38 4.32
CA GLN A 40 3.49 -1.13 3.76
C GLN A 40 2.54 -1.46 2.62
N ILE A 41 1.36 -0.84 2.65
CA ILE A 41 0.37 -0.95 1.58
C ILE A 41 0.33 0.38 0.83
N GLY A 42 0.45 0.28 -0.49
CA GLY A 42 0.38 1.40 -1.41
C GLY A 42 -0.70 1.19 -2.47
N VAL A 43 -1.30 2.29 -2.94
CA VAL A 43 -2.22 2.31 -4.08
C VAL A 43 -1.57 3.09 -5.20
N GLU A 44 -1.47 2.50 -6.37
CA GLU A 44 -1.00 3.17 -7.58
C GLU A 44 -1.96 4.30 -7.94
N ILE A 45 -1.45 5.51 -8.10
CA ILE A 45 -2.24 6.68 -8.50
C ILE A 45 -1.95 7.12 -9.94
N ASN A 46 -0.76 6.79 -10.48
CA ASN A 46 -0.40 6.95 -11.88
C ASN A 46 0.73 5.98 -12.28
N GLU A 47 1.35 6.19 -13.44
CA GLU A 47 2.38 5.29 -13.97
C GLU A 47 3.65 5.22 -13.10
N GLU A 48 3.97 6.29 -12.37
CA GLU A 48 5.24 6.45 -11.64
C GLU A 48 5.07 6.57 -10.11
N GLU A 49 3.85 6.79 -9.63
CA GLU A 49 3.58 7.13 -8.24
C GLU A 49 2.61 6.16 -7.55
N VAL A 50 2.91 5.90 -6.28
CA VAL A 50 2.13 5.07 -5.37
C VAL A 50 1.86 5.87 -4.11
N LEU A 51 0.59 5.97 -3.71
CA LEU A 51 0.20 6.53 -2.44
C LEU A 51 0.31 5.46 -1.35
N ARG A 52 1.18 5.66 -0.36
CA ARG A 52 1.18 4.82 0.86
C ARG A 52 -0.11 5.08 1.64
N VAL A 53 -0.84 4.02 1.96
CA VAL A 53 -2.16 4.12 2.61
C VAL A 53 -2.22 3.47 3.98
N ALA A 54 -1.31 2.54 4.29
CA ALA A 54 -1.22 1.92 5.60
C ALA A 54 0.14 1.26 5.86
N ASP A 55 0.47 1.17 7.15
CA ASP A 55 1.54 0.34 7.70
C ASP A 55 0.93 -0.63 8.71
N VAL A 56 1.18 -1.91 8.52
CA VAL A 56 0.45 -2.98 9.20
C VAL A 56 1.38 -4.11 9.56
N LEU A 57 1.04 -4.86 10.60
CA LEU A 57 1.71 -6.13 10.94
C LEU A 57 1.16 -7.27 10.08
N GLU A 58 1.83 -8.43 10.11
CA GLU A 58 1.45 -9.60 9.30
C GLU A 58 0.02 -10.08 9.57
N ASP A 59 -0.41 -10.03 10.82
CA ASP A 59 -1.74 -10.47 11.28
C ASP A 59 -2.87 -9.58 10.75
N GLU A 60 -2.60 -8.28 10.54
CA GLU A 60 -3.54 -7.33 9.95
C GLU A 60 -3.49 -7.27 8.42
N LEU A 61 -2.43 -7.81 7.81
CA LEU A 61 -2.10 -7.61 6.40
C LEU A 61 -3.25 -7.97 5.46
N ILE A 62 -3.82 -9.17 5.62
CA ILE A 62 -4.88 -9.67 4.72
C ILE A 62 -6.15 -8.81 4.80
N ALA A 63 -6.57 -8.44 6.00
CA ALA A 63 -7.76 -7.60 6.19
C ALA A 63 -7.57 -6.21 5.56
N ARG A 64 -6.35 -5.67 5.64
CA ARG A 64 -5.99 -4.35 5.13
C ARG A 64 -5.86 -4.34 3.61
N ILE A 65 -5.30 -5.40 3.02
CA ILE A 65 -5.31 -5.61 1.56
C ILE A 65 -6.74 -5.62 1.03
N GLN A 66 -7.62 -6.40 1.65
CA GLN A 66 -9.03 -6.49 1.23
C GLN A 66 -9.71 -5.13 1.32
N TYR A 67 -9.54 -4.42 2.43
CA TYR A 67 -10.11 -3.09 2.62
C TYR A 67 -9.63 -2.07 1.56
N TRP A 68 -8.33 -2.02 1.29
CA TRP A 68 -7.78 -1.05 0.33
C TRP A 68 -8.02 -1.44 -1.13
N SER A 69 -8.14 -2.73 -1.44
CA SER A 69 -8.49 -3.21 -2.77
C SER A 69 -9.85 -2.67 -3.25
N GLY A 70 -10.82 -2.53 -2.34
CA GLY A 70 -12.13 -1.96 -2.65
C GLY A 70 -12.16 -0.44 -2.79
N LYS A 71 -11.01 0.24 -2.62
CA LYS A 71 -10.90 1.72 -2.65
C LYS A 71 -9.96 2.24 -3.73
N ILE A 72 -9.41 1.35 -4.56
CA ILE A 72 -8.40 1.72 -5.57
C ILE A 72 -8.96 2.76 -6.53
N ASP A 73 -10.15 2.53 -7.09
CA ASP A 73 -10.76 3.42 -8.07
C ASP A 73 -11.09 4.81 -7.48
N ASP A 74 -11.60 4.83 -6.24
CA ASP A 74 -11.89 6.08 -5.52
C ASP A 74 -10.61 6.89 -5.28
N ILE A 75 -9.52 6.23 -4.92
CA ILE A 75 -8.22 6.87 -4.69
C ILE A 75 -7.65 7.38 -6.01
N LYS A 76 -7.68 6.56 -7.07
CA LYS A 76 -7.24 6.98 -8.40
C LYS A 76 -8.02 8.20 -8.90
N SER A 77 -9.34 8.25 -8.67
CA SER A 77 -10.15 9.42 -9.05
C SER A 77 -9.84 10.69 -8.27
N GLN A 78 -9.23 10.59 -7.08
CA GLN A 78 -8.90 11.76 -6.25
C GLN A 78 -7.52 12.35 -6.56
N TYR A 79 -6.59 11.51 -7.05
CA TYR A 79 -5.19 11.87 -7.25
C TYR A 79 -4.76 11.88 -8.73
N GLY A 80 -5.59 11.33 -9.63
CA GLY A 80 -5.39 11.32 -11.08
C GLY A 80 -6.09 12.45 -11.81
#